data_AF-A0A2M6ITB2-F1
#
_entry.id   AF-A0A2M6ITB2-F1
#
_cell.length_a   1.000
_cell.length_b   1.000
_cell.length_c   1.000
_cell.angle_alpha   90.00
_cell.angle_beta   90.00
_cell.angle_gamma   90.00
#
_symmetry.space_group_name_H-M   'P 1'
#
loop_
_entity.id
_entity.type
_entity.pdbx_description
1 polymer ?
#
loop_
_entity_poly.entity_id
_entity_poly.type
_entity_poly.pdbx_seq_one_letter_code
_entity_poly.pdbx_strand_id
1 'polypeptide(L)'
;GGRALGFGKERVRSLPDAVAKVLKMHFEYLNQQSLPETNGNGHDEDAKLISQTEQPTLLQERIISPQSEVAMSNKKHFDICKECGQALLAREEGCAKCYGCGYAEC
;
A
#
# COMPACT_ATOMS: atom_id res chain seq x y z
N GLY A 1 5.83 -14.23 14.61
CA GLY A 1 4.84 -13.59 13.72
C GLY A 1 5.46 -12.35 13.13
N GLY A 2 5.44 -12.19 11.79
CA GLY A 2 6.01 -11.02 11.12
C GLY A 2 5.19 -9.75 11.40
N ARG A 3 5.83 -8.59 11.41
CA ARG A 3 5.13 -7.29 11.53
C ARG A 3 4.33 -7.06 10.24
N ALA A 4 3.11 -6.56 10.36
CA ALA A 4 2.29 -6.22 9.20
C ALA A 4 2.92 -5.03 8.44
N LEU A 5 2.97 -5.12 7.11
CA LEU A 5 3.54 -4.11 6.21
C LEU A 5 2.42 -3.30 5.52
N GLY A 6 2.67 -2.02 5.24
CA GLY A 6 1.74 -1.11 4.58
C GLY A 6 1.06 -0.10 5.52
N PHE A 7 -0.04 0.51 5.07
CA PHE A 7 -0.73 1.59 5.76
C PHE A 7 -2.21 1.26 6.03
N GLY A 8 -2.69 1.64 7.21
CA GLY A 8 -4.09 1.57 7.61
C GLY A 8 -4.71 0.17 7.59
N LYS A 9 -5.99 0.11 7.25
CA LYS A 9 -6.77 -1.14 7.20
C LYS A 9 -6.28 -2.12 6.13
N GLU A 10 -5.56 -1.63 5.12
CA GLU A 10 -5.10 -2.44 3.99
C GLU A 10 -3.75 -3.13 4.22
N ARG A 11 -3.22 -3.08 5.44
CA ARG A 11 -1.96 -3.72 5.82
C ARG A 11 -2.00 -5.24 5.66
N VAL A 12 -0.86 -5.78 5.24
CA VAL A 12 -0.70 -7.20 4.97
C VAL A 12 0.19 -7.83 6.04
N ARG A 13 -0.21 -8.99 6.57
CA ARG A 13 0.51 -9.65 7.68
C ARG A 13 1.61 -10.60 7.21
N SER A 14 1.55 -11.05 5.96
CA SER A 14 2.49 -12.02 5.40
C SER A 14 2.59 -11.88 3.87
N LEU A 15 3.65 -12.43 3.27
CA LEU A 15 3.79 -12.49 1.82
C LEU A 15 2.61 -13.22 1.14
N PRO A 16 2.17 -14.42 1.58
CA PRO A 16 1.04 -15.08 0.92
C PRO A 16 -0.27 -14.28 1.04
N ASP A 17 -0.48 -13.54 2.13
CA ASP A 17 -1.61 -12.62 2.30
C ASP A 17 -1.57 -11.47 1.26
N ALA A 18 -0.38 -10.97 0.93
CA ALA A 18 -0.20 -9.93 -0.10
C ALA A 18 -0.65 -10.44 -1.47
N VAL A 19 -0.18 -11.64 -1.84
CA VAL A 19 -0.48 -12.28 -3.13
C VAL A 19 -1.97 -12.56 -3.25
N ALA A 20 -2.58 -13.17 -2.22
CA ALA A 20 -4.01 -13.48 -2.21
C ALA A 20 -4.86 -12.20 -2.38
N LYS A 21 -4.48 -11.12 -1.71
CA LYS A 21 -5.16 -9.83 -1.80
C LYS A 21 -5.10 -9.23 -3.21
N VAL A 22 -3.92 -9.25 -3.85
CA VAL A 22 -3.76 -8.75 -5.23
C VAL A 22 -4.55 -9.57 -6.22
N LEU A 23 -4.53 -10.91 -6.08
CA LEU A 23 -5.33 -11.80 -6.93
C LEU A 23 -6.83 -11.51 -6.78
N LYS A 24 -7.32 -11.33 -5.55
CA LYS A 24 -8.73 -10.97 -5.29
C LYS A 24 -9.12 -9.66 -5.98
N MET A 25 -8.34 -8.59 -5.78
CA MET A 25 -8.60 -7.29 -6.42
C MET A 25 -8.59 -7.40 -7.94
N HIS A 26 -7.69 -8.22 -8.50
CA HIS A 26 -7.62 -8.43 -9.94
C HIS A 26 -8.87 -9.12 -10.47
N PHE A 27 -9.31 -10.23 -9.88
CA PHE A 27 -10.54 -10.91 -10.30
C PHE A 27 -11.79 -10.03 -10.12
N GLU A 28 -11.88 -9.25 -9.04
CA GLU A 28 -12.98 -8.30 -8.84
C GLU A 28 -13.00 -7.20 -9.90
N TYR A 29 -11.84 -6.72 -10.34
CA TYR A 29 -11.71 -5.76 -11.44
C TYR A 29 -12.15 -6.36 -12.78
N LEU A 30 -11.74 -7.60 -13.07
CA LEU A 30 -12.16 -8.31 -14.28
C LEU A 30 -13.68 -8.53 -14.33
N ASN A 31 -14.26 -8.97 -13.21
CA ASN A 31 -15.71 -9.16 -13.11
C ASN A 31 -16.49 -7.85 -13.30
N GLN A 32 -15.93 -6.70 -12.89
CA GLN A 32 -16.55 -5.38 -13.13
C GLN A 32 -16.47 -4.94 -14.60
N GLN A 33 -15.47 -5.38 -15.36
CA GLN A 33 -15.37 -5.11 -16.80
C GLN A 33 -16.30 -6.02 -17.64
N SER A 34 -16.76 -7.13 -17.07
CA SER A 34 -17.75 -8.03 -17.67
C SER A 34 -19.10 -7.93 -16.95
N LEU A 35 -19.93 -6.94 -17.28
CA LEU A 35 -21.37 -7.09 -17.03
C LEU A 35 -21.93 -8.10 -18.05
N PRO A 36 -22.80 -9.05 -17.65
CA PRO A 36 -23.95 -8.82 -16.78
C PRO A 36 -24.02 -9.72 -15.54
N GLU A 37 -24.87 -9.30 -14.60
CA GLU A 37 -25.35 -10.07 -13.45
C GLU A 37 -25.74 -11.49 -13.87
N THR A 38 -24.99 -12.49 -13.40
CA THR A 38 -25.44 -13.87 -13.46
C THR A 38 -25.98 -14.25 -12.08
N ASN A 39 -27.24 -14.66 -12.08
CA ASN A 39 -27.91 -15.16 -10.88
C ASN A 39 -27.24 -16.48 -10.51
N GLY A 40 -26.39 -16.43 -9.48
CA GLY A 40 -25.50 -17.49 -9.02
C GLY A 40 -26.03 -18.92 -9.18
N ASN A 41 -25.71 -19.53 -10.32
CA ASN A 41 -25.77 -20.96 -10.49
C ASN A 41 -24.48 -21.37 -11.20
N GLY A 42 -23.48 -21.74 -10.39
CA GLY A 42 -22.12 -22.00 -10.82
C GLY A 42 -22.03 -23.12 -11.83
N HIS A 43 -21.94 -22.76 -13.10
CA HIS A 43 -21.54 -23.67 -14.15
C HIS A 43 -20.32 -23.07 -14.86
N ASP A 44 -19.26 -23.87 -14.85
CA ASP A 44 -17.96 -23.65 -15.50
C ASP A 44 -18.07 -22.87 -16.80
N GLU A 45 -17.39 -21.72 -16.84
CA GLU A 45 -16.98 -21.08 -18.08
C GLU A 45 -15.55 -20.57 -17.83
N ASP A 46 -14.60 -21.08 -18.63
CA ASP A 46 -13.16 -20.92 -18.49
C ASP A 46 -12.74 -19.48 -18.13
N ALA A 47 -12.04 -19.34 -17.01
CA ALA A 47 -11.40 -18.09 -16.64
C ALA A 47 -10.40 -17.69 -17.74
N LYS A 48 -10.80 -16.78 -18.62
CA LYS A 48 -9.95 -16.22 -19.68
C LYS A 48 -8.78 -15.49 -19.01
N LEU A 49 -7.66 -16.18 -18.90
CA LEU A 49 -6.40 -15.64 -18.39
C LEU A 49 -5.96 -14.47 -19.27
N ILE A 50 -6.07 -13.26 -18.74
CA ILE A 50 -5.54 -12.07 -19.39
C ILE A 50 -4.04 -12.09 -19.18
N SER A 51 -3.31 -12.52 -20.22
CA SER A 51 -1.84 -12.58 -20.29
C SER A 51 -1.17 -11.20 -20.36
N GLN A 52 -1.85 -10.13 -19.94
CA GLN A 52 -1.29 -8.78 -19.95
C GLN A 52 -0.98 -8.38 -18.51
N THR A 53 0.22 -8.75 -18.09
CA THR A 53 0.90 -8.19 -16.92
C THR A 53 1.18 -6.71 -17.22
N GLU A 54 0.19 -5.86 -17.01
CA GLU A 54 0.41 -4.42 -16.88
C GLU A 54 0.95 -4.16 -15.47
N GLN A 55 2.18 -4.61 -15.22
CA GLN A 55 2.94 -4.03 -14.12
C GLN A 55 3.19 -2.57 -14.50
N PRO A 56 2.74 -1.57 -13.71
CA PRO A 56 3.20 -0.22 -13.93
C PRO A 56 4.72 -0.25 -13.80
N THR A 57 5.42 0.06 -14.87
CA THR A 57 6.88 0.15 -14.86
C THR A 57 7.24 1.19 -13.81
N LEU A 58 7.91 0.79 -12.73
CA LEU A 58 8.45 1.73 -11.74
C LEU A 58 9.71 2.40 -12.33
N LEU A 59 9.54 3.16 -13.41
CA LEU A 59 10.55 4.07 -13.90
C LEU A 59 10.32 5.43 -13.24
N GLN A 60 10.93 5.60 -12.07
CA GLN A 60 11.51 6.88 -11.73
C GLN A 60 12.79 6.64 -10.93
N GLU A 61 13.89 6.44 -11.65
CA GLU A 61 15.19 6.85 -11.14
C GLU A 61 15.10 8.35 -10.83
N ARG A 62 15.11 8.69 -9.54
CA ARG A 62 15.45 10.04 -9.11
C ARG A 62 16.95 10.20 -9.26
N ILE A 63 17.40 10.58 -10.45
CA ILE A 63 18.59 11.40 -10.58
C ILE A 63 18.16 12.83 -10.28
N ILE A 64 18.37 13.27 -9.04
CA ILE A 64 18.32 14.69 -8.69
C ILE A 64 19.77 15.08 -8.38
N SER A 65 20.40 15.76 -9.35
CA SER A 65 21.70 16.40 -9.19
C SER A 65 21.71 17.40 -8.03
N PRO A 66 22.85 17.62 -7.36
CA PRO A 66 22.93 18.38 -6.12
C PRO A 66 23.16 19.87 -6.38
N GLN A 67 22.11 20.64 -6.70
CA GLN A 67 22.14 22.11 -6.83
C GLN A 67 20.72 22.60 -6.50
N SER A 68 20.41 23.39 -5.47
CA SER A 68 21.16 24.43 -4.76
C SER A 68 20.44 24.77 -3.44
N GLU A 69 21.15 25.54 -2.60
CA GLU A 69 20.64 26.51 -1.62
C GLU A 69 19.86 26.05 -0.37
N VAL A 70 20.66 25.68 0.63
CA VAL A 70 20.64 26.13 2.04
C VAL A 70 19.48 27.08 2.42
N ALA A 71 18.31 26.51 2.71
CA ALA A 71 17.46 27.03 3.77
C ALA A 71 17.42 25.94 4.85
N MET A 72 18.28 26.11 5.85
CA MET A 72 18.34 25.27 7.05
C MET A 72 17.09 25.53 7.91
N SER A 73 15.92 25.22 7.35
CA SER A 73 14.69 25.11 8.10
C SER A 73 14.84 23.81 8.87
N ASN A 74 14.88 23.93 10.20
CA ASN A 74 14.76 22.84 11.15
C ASN A 74 13.36 22.18 11.03
N LYS A 75 12.96 21.76 9.81
CA LYS A 75 11.75 20.98 9.60
C LYS A 75 12.04 19.65 10.24
N LYS A 76 11.40 19.36 11.37
CA LYS A 76 11.43 18.04 11.97
C LYS A 76 10.90 17.07 10.90
N HIS A 77 11.78 16.22 10.37
CA HIS A 77 11.37 15.14 9.48
C HIS A 77 10.65 14.11 10.35
N PHE A 78 9.33 14.01 10.22
CA PHE A 78 8.53 12.98 10.85
C PHE A 78 8.37 11.79 9.90
N ASP A 79 8.35 10.58 10.45
CA ASP A 79 8.11 9.36 9.70
C ASP A 79 6.63 9.19 9.37
N ILE A 80 6.33 8.30 8.42
CA ILE A 80 4.96 7.95 8.04
C ILE A 80 4.37 6.98 9.06
N CYS A 81 3.20 7.33 9.62
CA CYS A 81 2.46 6.47 10.52
C CYS A 81 1.81 5.30 9.76
N LYS A 82 1.98 4.08 10.26
CA LYS A 82 1.36 2.87 9.66
C LYS A 82 -0.15 2.72 9.89
N GLU A 83 -0.75 3.46 10.82
CA GLU A 83 -2.21 3.44 11.03
C GLU A 83 -2.92 4.43 10.10
N CYS A 84 -2.47 5.68 10.04
CA CYS A 84 -3.16 6.73 9.27
C CYS A 84 -2.45 7.18 7.99
N GLY A 85 -1.22 6.72 7.72
CA GLY A 85 -0.45 7.10 6.54
C GLY A 85 0.09 8.53 6.55
N GLN A 86 -0.05 9.29 7.64
CA GLN A 86 0.44 10.66 7.74
C GLN A 86 1.91 10.70 8.18
N ALA A 87 2.70 11.61 7.60
CA ALA A 87 4.09 11.89 7.99
C ALA A 87 4.15 12.72 9.29
N LEU A 88 3.62 12.15 10.38
CA LEU A 88 3.49 12.76 11.71
C LEU A 88 3.92 11.78 12.82
N LEU A 89 4.67 10.73 12.48
CA LEU A 89 5.23 9.78 13.43
C LEU A 89 6.58 10.30 13.95
N ALA A 90 6.69 10.43 15.27
CA ALA A 90 7.90 10.81 15.98
C ALA A 90 8.38 9.67 16.88
N ARG A 91 9.67 9.63 17.20
CA ARG A 91 10.21 8.75 18.24
C ARG A 91 10.69 9.56 19.43
N GLU A 92 10.06 9.34 20.57
CA GLU A 92 10.32 10.05 21.83
C GLU A 92 10.29 9.03 22.96
N GLU A 93 11.22 9.11 23.91
CA GLU A 93 11.28 8.21 25.08
C GLU A 93 11.36 6.71 24.71
N GLY A 94 11.90 6.37 23.53
CA GLY A 94 11.99 4.99 23.03
C GLY A 94 10.72 4.45 22.35
N CYS A 95 9.63 5.22 22.35
CA CYS A 95 8.36 4.84 21.72
C CYS A 95 8.14 5.60 20.40
N ALA A 96 7.42 4.99 19.46
CA ALA A 96 6.93 5.68 18.27
C ALA A 96 5.52 6.23 18.51
N LYS A 97 5.31 7.54 18.35
CA LYS A 97 4.03 8.24 18.57
C LYS A 97 3.61 9.01 17.31
N CYS A 98 2.36 8.91 16.91
CA CYS A 98 1.78 9.66 15.80
C CYS A 98 0.88 10.77 16.31
N TYR A 99 1.21 12.02 15.99
CA TYR A 99 0.39 13.17 16.38
C TYR A 99 -0.88 13.35 15.54
N GLY A 100 -1.00 12.61 14.43
CA GLY A 100 -2.16 12.70 13.53
C GLY A 100 -3.35 11.84 13.96
N CYS A 101 -3.10 10.60 14.38
CA CYS A 101 -4.16 9.65 14.78
C CYS A 101 -4.05 9.15 16.22
N GLY A 102 -3.03 9.59 16.99
CA GLY A 102 -2.81 9.16 18.36
C GLY A 102 -2.17 7.77 18.51
N TYR A 103 -1.74 7.13 17.40
CA TYR A 103 -1.06 5.83 17.44
C TYR A 103 0.23 5.91 18.27
N ALA A 104 0.45 4.98 19.20
CA ALA A 104 1.69 4.85 19.95
C ALA A 104 2.11 3.38 20.09
N GLU A 105 3.40 3.07 19.90
CA GLU A 105 3.98 1.76 20.22
C GLU A 105 5.35 1.90 20.91
N CYS A 106 5.53 1.10 21.96
CA CYS A 106 6.78 0.77 22.62
C CYS A 106 6.79 -0.78 22.67
#